data_AF-A0A521SL83-F1
#
_entry.id   AF-A0A521SL83-F1
#
_cell.length_a   1.000
_cell.length_b   1.000
_cell.length_c   1.000
_cell.angle_alpha   90.00
_cell.angle_beta   90.00
_cell.angle_gamma   90.00
#
_symmetry.space_group_name_H-M   'P 1'
#
loop_
_entity.id
_entity.type
_entity.pdbx_description
1 polymer ?
#
loop_
_entity_poly.entity_id
_entity_poly.type
_entity_poly.pdbx_seq_one_letter_code
_entity_poly.pdbx_strand_id
1 'polypeptide(L)'
;MDPISMIVTALATGAAAGLKPTAAKIIQDAYAGIKALIQRKYGETSVALLEKDPASKARRSVVQEELEKADAGSDPEMLAQAKALLDAVRQHAPETAGQIGVDLEEIKGASLRISDILAAGVGVKVRKAEIAGDIEIKGVRAGGASENPSKRQ
;
A
#
# COMPACT_ATOMS: atom_id res chain seq x y z
N MET A 1 10.81 -2.42 -4.09
CA MET A 1 9.90 -1.31 -3.73
C MET A 1 10.72 -0.32 -2.95
N ASP A 2 10.56 0.97 -3.25
CA ASP A 2 11.21 2.05 -2.48
C ASP A 2 10.74 1.99 -1.00
N PRO A 3 11.62 2.22 0.00
CA PRO A 3 11.27 2.13 1.42
C PRO A 3 10.12 3.05 1.84
N ILE A 4 10.09 4.29 1.37
CA ILE A 4 9.00 5.23 1.68
C ILE A 4 7.71 4.78 1.02
N SER A 5 7.78 4.39 -0.26
CA SER A 5 6.63 3.88 -0.99
C SER A 5 5.99 2.68 -0.28
N MET A 6 6.80 1.79 0.30
CA MET A 6 6.32 0.67 1.12
C MET A 6 5.57 1.16 2.36
N ILE A 7 6.11 2.13 3.08
CA ILE A 7 5.48 2.72 4.27
C ILE A 7 4.14 3.35 3.92
N VAL A 8 4.09 4.19 2.88
CA VAL A 8 2.85 4.87 2.45
C VAL A 8 1.80 3.86 2.00
N THR A 9 2.23 2.81 1.30
CA THR A 9 1.34 1.71 0.91
C THR A 9 0.81 0.95 2.13
N ALA A 10 1.66 0.69 3.13
CA ALA A 10 1.24 0.06 4.38
C ALA A 10 0.21 0.90 5.12
N LEU A 11 0.41 2.22 5.20
CA LEU A 11 -0.53 3.15 5.83
C LEU A 11 -1.87 3.21 5.09
N ALA A 12 -1.85 3.33 3.77
CA ALA A 12 -3.08 3.35 2.97
C ALA A 12 -3.85 2.03 3.08
N THR A 13 -3.14 0.90 2.98
CA THR A 13 -3.72 -0.44 3.05
C THR A 13 -4.25 -0.74 4.45
N GLY A 14 -3.47 -0.39 5.48
CA GLY A 14 -3.85 -0.53 6.89
C GLY A 14 -5.01 0.37 7.28
N ALA A 15 -5.11 1.59 6.76
CA ALA A 15 -6.27 2.44 6.95
C ALA A 15 -7.52 1.84 6.30
N ALA A 16 -7.41 1.38 5.05
CA ALA A 16 -8.52 0.77 4.32
C ALA A 16 -9.02 -0.55 4.96
N ALA A 17 -8.12 -1.33 5.58
CA ALA A 17 -8.44 -2.61 6.20
C ALA A 17 -8.82 -2.45 7.68
N GLY A 18 -8.02 -1.71 8.44
CA GLY A 18 -8.09 -1.58 9.90
C GLY A 18 -9.16 -0.65 10.42
N LEU A 19 -9.59 0.35 9.64
CA LEU A 19 -10.64 1.29 10.09
C LEU A 19 -12.06 0.79 9.84
N LYS A 20 -12.22 -0.37 9.21
CA LYS A 20 -13.53 -1.00 9.03
C LYS A 20 -14.03 -1.57 10.37
N PRO A 21 -15.34 -1.53 10.66
CA PRO A 21 -15.90 -2.15 11.88
C PRO A 21 -15.63 -3.65 11.97
N THR A 22 -15.50 -4.32 10.84
CA THR A 22 -15.23 -5.76 10.71
C THR A 22 -13.75 -6.10 10.63
N ALA A 23 -12.85 -5.13 10.83
CA ALA A 23 -11.42 -5.36 10.75
C ALA A 23 -10.96 -6.37 11.80
N ALA A 24 -10.06 -7.27 11.41
CA ALA A 24 -9.41 -8.15 12.37
C ALA A 24 -8.61 -7.32 13.39
N LYS A 25 -8.72 -7.66 14.67
CA LYS A 25 -8.05 -6.93 15.76
C LYS A 25 -6.55 -6.78 15.53
N ILE A 26 -5.89 -7.81 14.99
CA ILE A 26 -4.46 -7.76 14.67
C ILE A 26 -4.10 -6.67 13.64
N ILE A 27 -4.99 -6.39 12.67
CA ILE A 27 -4.80 -5.29 11.71
C ILE A 27 -4.98 -3.95 12.42
N GLN A 28 -6.00 -3.83 13.29
CA GLN A 28 -6.26 -2.62 14.07
C GLN A 28 -5.07 -2.27 14.97
N ASP A 29 -4.55 -3.27 15.70
CA ASP A 29 -3.43 -3.13 16.61
C ASP A 29 -2.15 -2.75 15.84
N ALA A 30 -1.86 -3.42 14.72
CA ALA A 30 -0.72 -3.09 13.86
C ALA A 30 -0.82 -1.67 13.29
N TYR A 31 -2.01 -1.26 12.86
CA TYR A 31 -2.25 0.08 12.32
C TYR A 31 -2.15 1.17 13.39
N ALA A 32 -2.67 0.91 14.60
CA ALA A 32 -2.48 1.81 15.74
C ALA A 32 -1.00 1.94 16.13
N GLY A 33 -0.26 0.82 16.11
CA GLY A 33 1.17 0.78 16.41
C GLY A 33 2.00 1.66 15.49
N ILE A 34 1.83 1.53 14.18
CA ILE A 34 2.58 2.34 13.21
C ILE A 34 2.22 3.83 13.30
N LYS A 35 0.95 4.17 13.59
CA LYS A 35 0.56 5.57 13.83
C LYS A 35 1.21 6.16 15.07
N ALA A 36 1.23 5.40 16.17
CA ALA A 36 1.91 5.82 17.39
C ALA A 36 3.42 6.00 17.16
N LEU A 37 4.04 5.12 16.37
CA LEU A 37 5.44 5.25 15.98
C LEU A 37 5.69 6.52 15.18
N ILE A 38 4.85 6.81 14.19
CA ILE A 38 4.95 8.03 13.38
C ILE A 38 4.83 9.27 14.25
N GLN A 39 3.80 9.32 15.10
CA GLN A 39 3.58 10.45 16.00
C GLN A 39 4.77 10.66 16.96
N ARG A 40 5.35 9.56 17.47
CA ARG A 40 6.46 9.59 18.41
C ARG A 40 7.77 10.07 17.78
N LYS A 41 8.07 9.63 16.55
CA LYS A 41 9.38 9.87 15.90
C LYS A 41 9.38 11.03 14.90
N TYR A 42 8.28 11.23 14.19
CA TYR A 42 8.19 12.17 13.07
C TYR A 42 7.20 13.32 13.33
N GLY A 43 6.47 13.26 14.44
CA GLY A 43 5.52 14.30 14.84
C GLY A 43 4.17 14.19 14.12
N GLU A 44 3.46 15.32 14.04
CA GLU A 44 2.19 15.38 13.32
C GLU A 44 2.43 15.23 11.82
N THR A 45 1.79 14.23 11.23
CA THR A 45 1.81 13.97 9.79
C THR A 45 0.39 13.97 9.25
N SER A 46 0.26 14.12 7.94
CA SER A 46 -1.00 14.10 7.20
C SER A 46 -1.64 12.71 7.09
N VAL A 47 -1.22 11.72 7.91
CA VAL A 47 -1.80 10.37 7.93
C VAL A 47 -3.30 10.40 8.21
N ALA A 48 -3.79 11.30 9.06
CA ALA A 48 -5.22 11.46 9.31
C ALA A 48 -6.01 11.91 8.05
N LEU A 49 -5.37 12.63 7.12
CA LEU A 49 -5.98 12.95 5.83
C LEU A 49 -6.03 11.71 4.94
N LEU A 50 -4.95 10.92 4.91
CA LEU A 50 -4.89 9.65 4.18
C LEU A 50 -5.97 8.68 4.66
N GLU A 51 -6.26 8.60 5.96
CA GLU A 51 -7.31 7.75 6.52
C GLU A 51 -8.70 8.02 5.94
N LYS A 52 -9.01 9.29 5.67
CA LYS A 52 -10.32 9.71 5.13
C LYS A 52 -10.53 9.26 3.68
N ASP A 53 -9.45 9.04 2.93
CA ASP A 53 -9.51 8.51 1.56
C ASP A 53 -8.16 7.83 1.25
N PRO A 54 -8.01 6.56 1.66
CA PRO A 54 -6.77 5.85 1.49
C PRO A 54 -6.42 5.62 0.02
N ALA A 55 -7.38 5.71 -0.91
CA ALA A 55 -7.16 5.56 -2.35
C ALA A 55 -6.68 6.86 -3.02
N SER A 56 -6.78 8.01 -2.34
CA SER A 56 -6.38 9.29 -2.90
C SER A 56 -4.87 9.36 -3.14
N LYS A 57 -4.48 9.44 -4.42
CA LYS A 57 -3.09 9.64 -4.81
C LYS A 57 -2.51 10.92 -4.20
N ALA A 58 -3.26 12.03 -4.23
CA ALA A 58 -2.80 13.30 -3.70
C ALA A 58 -2.45 13.21 -2.20
N ARG A 59 -3.29 12.54 -1.41
CA ARG A 59 -3.04 12.38 0.04
C ARG A 59 -1.86 11.45 0.33
N ARG A 60 -1.70 10.39 -0.46
CA ARG A 60 -0.51 9.52 -0.38
C ARG A 60 0.77 10.29 -0.69
N SER A 61 0.76 11.15 -1.72
CA SER A 61 1.92 11.97 -2.08
C SER A 61 2.30 12.96 -0.98
N VAL A 62 1.34 13.58 -0.28
CA VAL A 62 1.63 14.46 0.86
C VAL A 62 2.32 13.68 1.99
N VAL A 63 1.76 12.53 2.38
CA VAL A 63 2.36 11.69 3.43
C VAL A 63 3.73 11.17 3.00
N GLN A 64 3.90 10.81 1.73
CA GLN A 64 5.20 10.41 1.17
C GLN A 64 6.25 11.52 1.34
N GLU A 65 5.93 12.74 0.93
CA GLU A 65 6.84 13.88 1.02
C GLU A 65 7.23 14.20 2.48
N GLU A 66 6.26 14.14 3.40
CA GLU A 66 6.50 14.35 4.83
C GLU A 66 7.45 13.28 5.41
N LEU A 67 7.23 12.01 5.06
CA LEU A 67 8.06 10.90 5.53
C LEU A 67 9.46 10.89 4.89
N GLU A 68 9.58 11.32 3.63
CA GLU A 68 10.87 11.53 2.97
C GLU A 68 11.67 12.63 3.67
N LYS A 69 11.05 13.78 3.96
CA LYS A 69 11.68 14.90 4.69
C LYS A 69 12.14 14.49 6.09
N ALA A 70 11.43 13.55 6.71
CA ALA A 70 11.75 13.00 8.02
C ALA A 70 12.73 11.80 7.99
N ASP A 71 13.21 11.41 6.80
CA ASP A 71 14.08 10.24 6.57
C ASP A 71 13.52 8.92 7.14
N ALA A 72 12.19 8.77 7.18
CA ALA A 72 11.53 7.60 7.74
C ALA A 72 11.81 6.31 6.96
N GLY A 73 12.26 6.43 5.71
CA GLY A 73 12.64 5.33 4.83
C GLY A 73 13.94 4.63 5.24
N SER A 74 14.75 5.29 6.07
CA SER A 74 16.00 4.76 6.62
C SER A 74 15.82 4.14 8.02
N ASP A 75 14.65 4.29 8.64
CA ASP A 75 14.37 3.76 9.99
C ASP A 75 13.96 2.27 9.93
N PRO A 76 14.81 1.35 10.44
CA PRO A 76 14.50 -0.08 10.40
C PRO A 76 13.28 -0.46 11.25
N GLU A 77 12.98 0.26 12.34
CA GLU A 77 11.78 0.03 13.15
C GLU A 77 10.52 0.35 12.33
N MET A 78 10.57 1.46 11.58
CA MET A 78 9.48 1.91 10.72
C MET A 78 9.21 0.92 9.58
N LEU A 79 10.26 0.47 8.91
CA LEU A 79 10.15 -0.52 7.84
C LEU A 79 9.62 -1.86 8.34
N ALA A 80 10.05 -2.30 9.53
CA ALA A 80 9.57 -3.53 10.14
C ALA A 80 8.07 -3.46 10.48
N GLN A 81 7.60 -2.35 11.06
CA GLN A 81 6.18 -2.17 11.37
C GLN A 81 5.32 -2.03 10.11
N ALA A 82 5.79 -1.31 9.10
CA ALA A 82 5.12 -1.22 7.81
C ALA A 82 4.94 -2.60 7.17
N LYS A 83 6.00 -3.43 7.19
CA LYS A 83 5.94 -4.81 6.70
C LYS A 83 4.97 -5.68 7.51
N ALA A 84 5.03 -5.61 8.84
CA ALA A 84 4.15 -6.38 9.72
C ALA A 84 2.67 -6.04 9.47
N LEU A 85 2.36 -4.76 9.26
CA LEU A 85 1.00 -4.33 8.92
C LEU A 85 0.55 -4.88 7.57
N LEU A 86 1.40 -4.81 6.53
CA LEU A 86 1.09 -5.38 5.23
C LEU A 86 0.84 -6.89 5.31
N ASP A 87 1.65 -7.61 6.07
CA ASP A 87 1.50 -9.05 6.25
C ASP A 87 0.22 -9.40 7.03
N ALA A 88 -0.12 -8.62 8.07
CA ALA A 88 -1.40 -8.76 8.79
C ALA A 88 -2.60 -8.54 7.85
N VAL A 89 -2.56 -7.52 6.99
CA VAL A 89 -3.64 -7.29 6.02
C VAL A 89 -3.72 -8.41 4.99
N ARG A 90 -2.60 -8.91 4.47
CA ARG A 90 -2.59 -10.05 3.54
C ARG A 90 -3.19 -11.31 4.14
N GLN A 91 -2.94 -11.58 5.42
CA GLN A 91 -3.42 -12.78 6.09
C GLN A 91 -4.90 -12.68 6.50
N HIS A 92 -5.36 -11.50 6.92
CA HIS A 92 -6.66 -11.34 7.59
C HIS A 92 -7.67 -10.48 6.83
N ALA A 93 -7.25 -9.77 5.78
CA ALA A 93 -8.13 -9.00 4.90
C ALA A 93 -7.57 -8.99 3.45
N PRO A 94 -7.36 -10.17 2.83
CA PRO A 94 -6.77 -10.27 1.48
C PRO A 94 -7.59 -9.49 0.44
N GLU A 95 -8.90 -9.39 0.59
CA GLU A 95 -9.77 -8.58 -0.26
C GLU A 95 -9.45 -7.08 -0.20
N THR A 96 -8.88 -6.60 0.90
CA THR A 96 -8.42 -5.21 1.06
C THR A 96 -7.00 -5.02 0.54
N ALA A 97 -6.15 -6.03 0.65
CA ALA A 97 -4.88 -6.06 -0.11
C ALA A 97 -5.13 -5.92 -1.62
N GLY A 98 -6.31 -6.37 -2.07
CA GLY A 98 -6.85 -6.12 -3.39
C GLY A 98 -7.08 -4.65 -3.75
N GLN A 99 -7.45 -3.74 -2.85
CA GLN A 99 -7.87 -2.40 -3.33
C GLN A 99 -6.74 -1.58 -3.97
N ILE A 100 -5.48 -1.98 -3.77
CA ILE A 100 -4.29 -1.23 -4.19
C ILE A 100 -3.36 -2.19 -4.93
N GLY A 101 -3.43 -2.17 -6.26
CA GLY A 101 -2.39 -2.78 -7.09
C GLY A 101 -1.05 -2.04 -6.98
N VAL A 102 -0.12 -2.39 -7.85
CA VAL A 102 1.18 -1.71 -7.95
C VAL A 102 1.06 -0.53 -8.91
N ASP A 103 1.30 0.72 -8.47
CA ASP A 103 1.38 1.90 -9.36
C ASP A 103 2.80 2.49 -9.32
N LEU A 104 3.53 2.34 -10.42
CA LEU A 104 4.92 2.78 -10.59
C LEU A 104 4.94 3.93 -11.61
N GLU A 105 5.23 5.13 -11.13
CA GLU A 105 5.19 6.32 -11.97
C GLU A 105 6.47 6.53 -12.77
N GLU A 106 7.61 6.50 -12.10
CA GLU A 106 8.92 6.63 -12.73
C GLU A 106 9.93 5.72 -12.02
N ILE A 107 10.44 4.73 -12.74
CA ILE A 107 11.43 3.78 -12.22
C ILE A 107 12.59 3.64 -13.21
N LYS A 108 13.81 3.59 -12.67
CA LYS A 108 15.02 3.24 -13.42
C LYS A 108 15.76 2.13 -12.68
N GLY A 109 16.24 1.11 -13.38
CA GLY A 109 16.96 0.01 -12.72
C GLY A 109 17.45 -1.09 -13.65
N ALA A 110 18.17 -2.05 -13.08
CA ALA A 110 18.71 -3.18 -13.85
C ALA A 110 17.64 -4.23 -14.17
N SER A 111 16.72 -4.53 -13.26
CA SER A 111 15.66 -5.51 -13.47
C SER A 111 14.45 -5.19 -12.60
N LEU A 112 13.24 -5.49 -13.08
CA LEU A 112 12.00 -5.33 -12.32
C LEU A 112 11.35 -6.69 -12.09
N ARG A 113 11.09 -7.04 -10.83
CA ARG A 113 10.36 -8.27 -10.48
C ARG A 113 9.17 -7.95 -9.58
N ILE A 114 7.98 -8.29 -10.04
CA ILE A 114 6.70 -8.11 -9.35
C ILE A 114 6.04 -9.48 -9.25
N SER A 115 5.60 -9.87 -8.06
CA SER A 115 5.01 -11.21 -7.84
C SER A 115 3.85 -11.16 -6.87
N ASP A 116 2.87 -12.04 -7.10
CA ASP A 116 1.73 -12.32 -6.21
C ASP A 116 0.90 -11.09 -5.87
N ILE A 117 0.53 -10.32 -6.90
CA ILE A 117 -0.29 -9.13 -6.74
C ILE A 117 -1.76 -9.50 -6.65
N LEU A 118 -2.44 -9.03 -5.62
CA LEU A 118 -3.88 -9.08 -5.51
C LEU A 118 -4.42 -7.67 -5.70
N ALA A 119 -5.34 -7.48 -6.65
CA ALA A 119 -5.97 -6.22 -6.94
C ALA A 119 -7.50 -6.35 -7.21
N ALA A 120 -8.32 -5.45 -6.69
CA ALA A 120 -9.75 -5.28 -6.93
C ALA A 120 -10.00 -4.35 -8.11
N GLY A 121 -8.94 -3.68 -8.61
CA GLY A 121 -8.97 -2.83 -9.80
C GLY A 121 -7.80 -3.15 -10.71
N VAL A 122 -6.98 -2.14 -11.01
CA VAL A 122 -5.74 -2.32 -11.79
C VAL A 122 -4.71 -3.09 -10.98
N GLY A 123 -4.19 -4.20 -11.54
CA GLY A 123 -3.18 -5.04 -10.91
C GLY A 123 -1.81 -4.38 -10.82
N VAL A 124 -1.24 -4.05 -11.97
CA VAL A 124 0.03 -3.35 -12.07
C VAL A 124 -0.12 -2.23 -13.10
N LYS A 125 0.27 -1.03 -12.72
CA LYS A 125 0.32 0.16 -13.56
C LYS A 125 1.75 0.66 -13.55
N VAL A 126 2.33 0.82 -14.73
CA VAL A 126 3.68 1.35 -14.91
C VAL A 126 3.61 2.45 -15.96
N ARG A 127 4.03 3.67 -15.64
CA ARG A 127 3.97 4.81 -16.57
C ARG A 127 5.29 5.07 -17.28
N LYS A 128 6.37 5.25 -16.52
CA LYS A 128 7.73 5.43 -17.06
C LYS A 128 8.64 4.42 -16.40
N ALA A 129 9.18 3.50 -17.20
CA ALA A 129 10.14 2.52 -16.73
C ALA A 129 11.32 2.44 -17.68
N GLU A 130 12.52 2.69 -17.15
CA GLU A 130 13.80 2.46 -17.83
C GLU A 130 14.49 1.27 -17.14
N ILE A 131 14.22 0.06 -17.64
CA ILE A 131 14.82 -1.17 -17.11
C ILE A 131 15.85 -1.69 -18.12
N ALA A 132 17.10 -1.86 -17.67
CA ALA A 132 18.20 -2.29 -18.54
C ALA A 132 18.18 -3.79 -18.88
N GLY A 133 17.57 -4.60 -18.02
CA GLY A 133 17.45 -6.05 -18.12
C GLY A 133 16.00 -6.51 -17.97
N ASP A 134 15.78 -7.63 -17.28
CA ASP A 134 14.49 -8.32 -17.33
C ASP A 134 13.38 -7.63 -16.52
N ILE A 135 12.17 -7.71 -17.06
CA ILE A 135 10.93 -7.37 -16.36
C ILE A 135 10.10 -8.66 -16.20
N GLU A 136 9.89 -9.10 -14.96
CA GLU A 136 9.04 -10.23 -14.64
C GLU A 136 7.86 -9.80 -13.75
N ILE A 137 6.63 -10.09 -14.21
CA ILE A 137 5.39 -9.84 -13.48
C ILE A 137 4.63 -11.16 -13.41
N LYS A 138 4.49 -11.74 -12.21
CA LYS A 138 3.90 -13.07 -12.00
C LYS A 138 2.78 -13.05 -10.95
N GLY A 139 1.76 -13.89 -11.12
CA GLY A 139 0.74 -14.11 -10.09
C GLY A 139 -0.19 -12.92 -9.85
N VAL A 140 -0.43 -12.07 -10.86
CA VAL A 140 -1.35 -10.92 -10.75
C VAL A 140 -2.79 -11.40 -10.83
N ARG A 141 -3.55 -11.22 -9.75
CA ARG A 141 -4.99 -11.44 -9.65
C ARG A 141 -5.65 -10.08 -9.50
N ALA A 142 -6.13 -9.51 -10.62
CA ALA A 142 -6.66 -8.16 -10.69
C ALA A 142 -8.08 -8.13 -11.26
N GLY A 143 -8.89 -7.16 -10.83
CA GLY A 143 -10.27 -7.00 -11.25
C GLY A 143 -11.25 -7.52 -10.20
N GLY A 144 -12.00 -6.62 -9.58
CA GLY A 144 -13.17 -6.96 -8.80
C GLY A 144 -14.24 -7.53 -9.73
N ALA A 145 -14.90 -8.59 -9.28
CA ALA A 145 -16.03 -9.17 -9.99
C ALA A 145 -17.08 -8.08 -10.30
N SER A 146 -17.12 -7.63 -11.55
CA SER A 146 -18.38 -7.22 -12.14
C SER A 146 -19.01 -8.48 -12.73
N GLU A 147 -19.50 -9.36 -11.86
CA GLU A 147 -20.62 -10.20 -12.26
C GLU A 147 -21.81 -9.25 -12.40
N ASN A 148 -22.10 -8.89 -13.64
CA ASN A 148 -23.35 -8.22 -14.00
C ASN A 148 -24.45 -9.30 -14.04
N PRO A 149 -25.41 -9.38 -13.09
CA PRO A 149 -26.43 -10.43 -13.11
C PRO A 149 -27.52 -10.17 -14.17
N SER A 150 -27.46 -9.06 -14.90
CA SER A 150 -28.57 -8.61 -15.76
C SER A 150 -28.22 -8.63 -17.25
N LYS A 151 -27.99 -9.81 -17.82
CA LYS A 151 -28.24 -10.10 -19.25
C LYS A 151 -28.66 -11.56 -19.47
N ARG A 152 -29.78 -11.94 -18.88
CA ARG A 152 -30.66 -13.02 -19.41
C ARG A 152 -32.11 -12.70 -19.07
N GLN A 153 -32.77 -11.93 -19.93
CA GLN A 153 -34.18 -12.07 -20.26
C GLN A 153 -34.32 -11.76 -21.75
#